data_AF-A0A0S8F6S8-F1
#
_entry.id   AF-A0A0S8F6S8-F1
#
_cell.length_a   1.000
_cell.length_b   1.000
_cell.length_c   1.000
_cell.angle_alpha   90.00
_cell.angle_beta   90.00
_cell.angle_gamma   90.00
#
_symmetry.space_group_name_H-M   'P 1'
#
loop_
_entity.id
_entity.type
_entity.pdbx_description
1 polymer ?
#
loop_
_entity_poly.entity_id
_entity_poly.type
_entity_poly.pdbx_seq_one_letter_code
_entity_poly.pdbx_strand_id
1 'polypeptide(L)'
;MLPRAKVEAPLLRRNAAATQQQGGRCMLEVLGIVFIVLVVLALAVVVLVAWKIRRTVRQARTYAAFQQTAHMAMHIHMQPEHTLAWLLEPTPAANRAKLESEGFTEIGCYSVPELAGTTLCALASAAEHIVAILYDTAQGQFVDLNVHYEDDTSLTVSNVPEIGELDRPDEHPLIRKPGADIADLLAMLREQRLDKPAFSYTAENFQSKFEETYHREMVWRYDRGYLSENEIEHIARHSDVKLTRGDVDGIRSMLDSTRTAELYDRCFDVFKVRSPLSISQFERVEARLFVVHEKMDTEDLAETITTYLDPDGDEDEWIAKLDKAHTDPRALFDSCNATRERRLRAQLLDEITEPVSAALYLGPPLVENDDVH
;
A
#
# COMPACT_ATOMS: atom_id res chain seq x y z
N MET A 1 -56.97 101.68 16.22
CA MET A 1 -55.83 100.87 16.67
C MET A 1 -56.19 99.40 16.43
N LEU A 2 -55.74 98.88 15.29
CA LEU A 2 -55.99 97.51 14.83
C LEU A 2 -54.68 96.70 14.92
N PRO A 3 -54.77 95.37 15.10
CA PRO A 3 -53.67 94.50 15.49
C PRO A 3 -52.83 94.04 14.28
N ARG A 4 -51.55 93.73 14.51
CA ARG A 4 -50.75 92.90 13.60
C ARG A 4 -50.18 91.72 14.36
N ALA A 5 -50.64 90.54 13.96
CA ALA A 5 -50.33 89.24 14.54
C ALA A 5 -48.86 88.86 14.35
N LYS A 6 -48.25 88.33 15.41
CA LYS A 6 -47.09 87.42 15.33
C LYS A 6 -47.64 86.00 15.26
N VAL A 7 -47.75 85.46 14.05
CA VAL A 7 -47.88 84.03 13.81
C VAL A 7 -46.66 83.65 12.98
N GLU A 8 -46.08 82.49 13.32
CA GLU A 8 -45.05 81.71 12.62
C GLU A 8 -43.77 81.54 13.42
N ALA A 9 -43.70 80.40 14.15
CA ALA A 9 -42.59 79.44 14.10
C ALA A 9 -42.73 78.34 15.19
N PRO A 10 -43.64 77.35 15.04
CA PRO A 10 -43.47 76.06 15.73
C PRO A 10 -43.32 74.85 14.78
N LEU A 11 -43.44 75.02 13.46
CA LEU A 11 -43.56 73.88 12.52
C LEU A 11 -42.21 73.32 12.00
N LEU A 12 -41.10 74.06 12.08
CA LEU A 12 -39.81 73.58 11.56
C LEU A 12 -39.02 72.70 12.56
N ARG A 13 -39.30 72.77 13.88
CA ARG A 13 -38.59 71.92 14.88
C ARG A 13 -39.17 70.51 15.02
N ARG A 14 -40.43 70.27 14.64
CA ARG A 14 -41.04 68.93 14.72
C ARG A 14 -40.57 67.98 13.60
N ASN A 15 -40.20 68.51 12.44
CA ASN A 15 -39.73 67.69 11.32
C ASN A 15 -38.28 67.19 11.52
N ALA A 16 -37.40 67.96 12.18
CA ALA A 16 -36.01 67.54 12.40
C ALA A 16 -35.87 66.35 13.38
N ALA A 17 -36.72 66.27 14.40
CA ALA A 17 -36.69 65.17 15.37
C ALA A 17 -37.23 63.85 14.79
N ALA A 18 -38.21 63.91 13.86
CA ALA A 18 -38.74 62.74 13.19
C ALA A 18 -37.72 62.09 12.24
N THR A 19 -36.94 62.90 11.51
CA THR A 19 -35.90 62.38 10.60
C THR A 19 -34.73 61.74 11.36
N GLN A 20 -34.38 62.26 12.54
CA GLN A 20 -33.31 61.70 13.37
C GLN A 20 -33.68 60.35 14.00
N GLN A 21 -34.96 60.14 14.33
CA GLN A 21 -35.44 58.87 14.90
C GLN A 21 -35.63 57.77 13.84
N GLN A 22 -35.86 58.14 12.58
CA GLN A 22 -36.01 57.21 11.46
C GLN A 22 -34.64 56.67 10.97
N GLY A 23 -33.59 57.49 10.98
CA GLY A 23 -32.23 57.06 10.64
C GLY A 23 -31.64 56.01 11.59
N GLY A 24 -31.95 56.12 12.89
CA GLY A 24 -31.48 55.16 13.90
C GLY A 24 -32.10 53.76 13.77
N ARG A 25 -33.36 53.66 13.31
CA ARG A 25 -34.05 52.37 13.10
C ARG A 25 -33.49 51.63 11.88
N CYS A 26 -33.30 52.32 10.75
CA CYS A 26 -32.70 51.71 9.56
C CYS A 26 -31.25 51.25 9.82
N MET A 27 -30.47 52.01 10.60
CA MET A 27 -29.10 51.60 10.94
C MET A 27 -29.07 50.33 11.81
N LEU A 28 -29.97 50.20 12.80
CA LEU A 28 -30.06 48.99 13.62
C LEU A 28 -30.54 47.77 12.82
N GLU A 29 -31.50 47.94 11.91
CA GLU A 29 -31.99 46.86 11.04
C GLU A 29 -30.89 46.35 10.09
N VAL A 30 -30.14 47.27 9.46
CA VAL A 30 -29.02 46.91 8.58
C VAL A 30 -27.92 46.19 9.38
N LEU A 31 -27.54 46.69 10.55
CA LEU A 31 -26.54 46.03 11.41
C LEU A 31 -27.01 44.65 11.87
N GLY A 32 -28.30 44.49 12.19
CA GLY A 32 -28.90 43.22 12.55
C GLY A 32 -28.83 42.20 11.41
N ILE A 33 -29.16 42.61 10.18
CA ILE A 33 -29.07 41.75 8.99
C ILE A 33 -27.61 41.35 8.72
N VAL A 34 -26.69 42.31 8.75
CA VAL A 34 -25.25 42.05 8.53
C VAL A 34 -24.73 41.06 9.58
N PHE A 35 -25.10 41.22 10.84
CA PHE A 35 -24.70 40.30 11.91
C PHE A 35 -25.24 38.88 11.66
N ILE A 36 -26.52 38.73 11.28
CA ILE A 36 -27.10 37.42 10.95
C ILE A 36 -26.38 36.78 9.76
N VAL A 37 -26.10 37.55 8.70
CA VAL A 37 -25.37 37.04 7.53
C VAL A 37 -23.97 36.55 7.91
N LEU A 38 -23.24 37.29 8.76
CA LEU A 38 -21.93 36.87 9.24
C LEU A 38 -22.00 35.60 10.09
N VAL A 39 -23.01 35.47 10.95
CA VAL A 39 -23.21 34.25 11.76
C VAL A 39 -23.52 33.05 10.86
N VAL A 40 -24.38 33.21 9.86
CA VAL A 40 -24.71 32.15 8.88
C VAL A 40 -23.47 31.75 8.07
N LEU A 41 -22.67 32.72 7.61
CA LEU A 41 -21.41 32.45 6.90
C LEU A 41 -20.40 31.72 7.80
N ALA A 42 -20.24 32.15 9.06
CA ALA A 42 -19.35 31.49 10.01
C ALA A 42 -19.80 30.04 10.27
N LEU A 43 -21.11 29.80 10.46
CA LEU A 43 -21.68 28.47 10.59
C LEU A 43 -21.45 27.62 9.34
N ALA A 44 -21.65 28.19 8.15
CA ALA A 44 -21.39 27.49 6.89
C ALA A 44 -19.91 27.09 6.76
N VAL A 45 -18.98 27.98 7.10
CA VAL A 45 -17.54 27.68 7.10
C VAL A 45 -17.22 26.57 8.10
N VAL A 46 -17.74 26.63 9.33
CA VAL A 46 -17.53 25.58 10.34
C VAL A 46 -18.07 24.23 9.86
N VAL A 47 -19.26 24.19 9.25
CA VAL A 47 -19.83 22.97 8.69
C VAL A 47 -18.99 22.42 7.54
N LEU A 48 -18.52 23.27 6.63
CA LEU A 48 -17.66 22.86 5.52
C LEU A 48 -16.30 22.33 6.00
N VAL A 49 -15.68 23.00 6.98
CA VAL A 49 -14.41 22.56 7.57
C VAL A 49 -14.60 21.24 8.32
N ALA A 50 -15.64 21.12 9.16
CA ALA A 50 -15.94 19.88 9.86
C ALA A 50 -16.26 18.72 8.89
N TRP A 51 -16.95 19.00 7.79
CA TRP A 51 -17.21 18.02 6.73
C TRP A 51 -15.93 17.59 6.01
N LYS A 52 -15.05 18.54 5.65
CA LYS A 52 -13.75 18.26 5.03
C LYS A 52 -12.86 17.45 5.98
N ILE A 53 -12.74 17.83 7.25
CA ILE A 53 -11.98 17.09 8.26
C ILE A 53 -12.54 15.67 8.40
N ARG A 54 -13.87 15.50 8.54
CA ARG A 54 -14.48 14.16 8.62
C ARG A 54 -14.21 13.32 7.37
N ARG A 55 -14.24 13.92 6.18
CA ARG A 55 -13.93 13.24 4.92
C ARG A 55 -12.46 12.80 4.89
N THR A 56 -11.53 13.69 5.22
CA THR A 56 -10.10 13.37 5.26
C THR A 56 -9.77 12.32 6.33
N VAL A 57 -10.36 12.40 7.52
CA VAL A 57 -10.19 11.39 8.57
C VAL A 57 -10.75 10.03 8.13
N ARG A 58 -11.90 10.00 7.44
CA ARG A 58 -12.46 8.76 6.89
C ARG A 58 -11.54 8.15 5.83
N GLN A 59 -11.02 8.95 4.91
CA GLN A 59 -10.06 8.50 3.91
C GLN A 59 -8.79 7.97 4.58
N ALA A 60 -8.20 8.73 5.50
CA ALA A 60 -7.00 8.31 6.23
C ALA A 60 -7.20 6.99 6.99
N ARG A 61 -8.36 6.76 7.62
CA ARG A 61 -8.66 5.46 8.25
C ARG A 61 -8.80 4.32 7.25
N THR A 62 -9.43 4.60 6.10
CA THR A 62 -9.56 3.64 5.00
C THR A 62 -8.16 3.25 4.53
N TYR A 63 -7.35 4.23 4.11
CA TYR A 63 -5.99 3.98 3.67
C TYR A 63 -5.10 3.36 4.74
N ALA A 64 -5.23 3.73 6.02
CA ALA A 64 -4.44 3.12 7.10
C ALA A 64 -4.78 1.63 7.31
N ALA A 65 -6.07 1.27 7.27
CA ALA A 65 -6.48 -0.13 7.35
C ALA A 65 -5.90 -0.93 6.17
N PHE A 66 -5.95 -0.36 4.96
CA PHE A 66 -5.37 -0.98 3.79
C PHE A 66 -3.85 -1.01 3.84
N GLN A 67 -3.15 0.04 4.26
CA GLN A 67 -1.68 0.06 4.37
C GLN A 67 -1.16 -1.01 5.33
N GLN A 68 -1.88 -1.28 6.43
CA GLN A 68 -1.49 -2.35 7.35
C GLN A 68 -1.67 -3.75 6.75
N THR A 69 -2.71 -3.96 5.93
CA THR A 69 -2.96 -5.24 5.25
C THR A 69 -2.25 -5.39 3.91
N ALA A 70 -1.89 -4.28 3.27
CA ALA A 70 -1.36 -4.17 1.92
C ALA A 70 0.12 -3.81 1.90
N HIS A 71 0.78 -3.70 3.04
CA HIS A 71 2.24 -3.75 3.08
C HIS A 71 2.68 -5.22 3.02
N MET A 72 2.43 -5.88 1.89
CA MET A 72 2.96 -7.21 1.61
C MET A 72 4.24 -7.01 0.81
N ALA A 73 5.37 -7.00 1.51
CA ALA A 73 6.68 -6.94 0.88
C ALA A 73 6.84 -8.13 -0.07
N MET A 74 7.38 -7.92 -1.27
CA MET A 74 7.59 -9.00 -2.24
C MET A 74 8.55 -10.11 -1.75
N HIS A 75 9.46 -9.76 -0.84
CA HIS A 75 10.35 -10.69 -0.15
C HIS A 75 10.40 -10.36 1.33
N ILE A 76 10.70 -11.37 2.12
CA ILE A 76 10.93 -11.27 3.55
C ILE A 76 12.30 -11.87 3.87
N HIS A 77 12.92 -11.39 4.94
CA HIS A 77 14.13 -11.99 5.47
C HIS A 77 13.91 -12.32 6.94
N MET A 78 13.95 -13.61 7.25
CA MET A 78 13.80 -14.07 8.61
C MET A 78 15.12 -13.83 9.35
N GLN A 79 15.03 -13.17 10.49
CA GLN A 79 16.17 -12.96 11.36
C GLN A 79 16.08 -13.95 12.51
N PRO A 80 17.06 -14.87 12.69
CA PRO A 80 17.03 -15.82 13.79
C PRO A 80 16.98 -15.10 15.14
N GLU A 81 16.06 -15.53 15.99
CA GLU A 81 15.89 -15.02 17.35
C GLU A 81 16.15 -16.17 18.34
N HIS A 82 16.96 -15.92 19.37
CA HIS A 82 17.23 -16.94 20.37
C HIS A 82 16.12 -17.07 21.41
N THR A 83 15.36 -16.00 21.65
CA THR A 83 14.31 -15.95 22.66
C THR A 83 13.17 -15.03 22.22
N LEU A 84 11.97 -15.57 22.12
CA LEU A 84 10.75 -14.78 21.91
C LEU A 84 9.95 -14.72 23.22
N ALA A 85 9.83 -13.53 23.80
CA ALA A 85 9.20 -13.36 25.12
C ALA A 85 7.73 -13.80 25.14
N TRP A 86 6.99 -13.58 24.04
CA TRP A 86 5.58 -13.96 23.93
C TRP A 86 5.36 -15.48 23.96
N LEU A 87 6.37 -16.30 23.64
CA LEU A 87 6.26 -17.76 23.77
C LEU A 87 6.09 -18.23 25.23
N LEU A 88 6.43 -17.37 26.20
CA LEU A 88 6.25 -17.64 27.62
C LEU A 88 4.83 -17.28 28.12
N GLU A 89 4.02 -16.65 27.27
CA GLU A 89 2.63 -16.34 27.60
C GLU A 89 1.78 -17.62 27.65
N PRO A 90 0.68 -17.65 28.43
CA PRO A 90 -0.05 -18.89 28.70
C PRO A 90 -0.53 -19.63 27.45
N THR A 91 -1.06 -18.90 26.45
CA THR A 91 -1.64 -19.51 25.25
C THR A 91 -0.57 -20.07 24.30
N PRO A 92 0.46 -19.30 23.88
CA PRO A 92 1.58 -19.82 23.10
C PRO A 92 2.32 -20.97 23.78
N ALA A 93 2.59 -20.85 25.09
CA ALA A 93 3.27 -21.90 25.84
C ALA A 93 2.46 -23.21 25.86
N ALA A 94 1.14 -23.13 26.03
CA ALA A 94 0.26 -24.29 25.99
C ALA A 94 0.21 -24.93 24.58
N ASN A 95 0.11 -24.11 23.52
CA ASN A 95 0.13 -24.59 22.14
C ASN A 95 1.45 -25.30 21.81
N ARG A 96 2.57 -24.70 22.19
CA ARG A 96 3.91 -25.27 22.03
C ARG A 96 4.03 -26.60 22.76
N ALA A 97 3.69 -26.65 24.05
CA ALA A 97 3.76 -27.89 24.83
C ALA A 97 2.86 -29.00 24.25
N LYS A 98 1.69 -28.63 23.69
CA LYS A 98 0.81 -29.59 23.01
C LYS A 98 1.46 -30.13 21.74
N LEU A 99 2.06 -29.29 20.90
CA LEU A 99 2.81 -29.74 19.71
C LEU A 99 3.99 -30.65 20.09
N GLU A 100 4.77 -30.28 21.11
CA GLU A 100 5.87 -31.11 21.62
C GLU A 100 5.37 -32.49 22.09
N SER A 101 4.20 -32.56 22.74
CA SER A 101 3.58 -33.83 23.13
C SER A 101 3.11 -34.70 21.96
N GLU A 102 2.89 -34.09 20.79
CA GLU A 102 2.55 -34.76 19.52
C GLU A 102 3.82 -35.11 18.70
N GLY A 103 5.02 -34.91 19.28
CA GLY A 103 6.29 -35.29 18.66
C GLY A 103 6.93 -34.20 17.79
N PHE A 104 6.43 -32.97 17.84
CA PHE A 104 7.09 -31.83 17.17
C PHE A 104 8.33 -31.39 17.95
N THR A 105 9.37 -30.98 17.23
CA THR A 105 10.60 -30.42 17.80
C THR A 105 10.81 -29.01 17.27
N GLU A 106 11.18 -28.06 18.12
CA GLU A 106 11.54 -26.70 17.70
C GLU A 106 12.70 -26.74 16.69
N ILE A 107 12.50 -26.06 15.56
CA ILE A 107 13.50 -25.92 14.49
C ILE A 107 13.94 -24.47 14.27
N GLY A 108 13.27 -23.49 14.91
CA GLY A 108 13.78 -22.13 14.97
C GLY A 108 12.76 -21.10 15.46
N CYS A 109 13.26 -19.96 15.90
CA CYS A 109 12.47 -18.77 16.22
C CYS A 109 13.01 -17.61 15.40
N TYR A 110 12.13 -16.75 14.90
CA TYR A 110 12.49 -15.72 13.94
C TYR A 110 11.68 -14.45 14.11
N SER A 111 12.30 -13.30 13.83
CA SER A 111 11.61 -12.04 13.54
C SER A 111 11.58 -11.80 12.02
N VAL A 112 10.52 -11.15 11.53
CA VAL A 112 10.35 -10.80 10.12
C VAL A 112 10.13 -9.29 10.01
N PRO A 113 11.21 -8.49 9.91
CA PRO A 113 11.13 -7.03 9.97
C PRO A 113 10.22 -6.41 8.91
N GLU A 114 10.13 -7.02 7.74
CA GLU A 114 9.31 -6.53 6.62
C GLU A 114 7.80 -6.68 6.88
N LEU A 115 7.39 -7.54 7.82
CA LEU A 115 5.99 -7.84 8.13
C LEU A 115 5.57 -7.24 9.48
N ALA A 116 5.59 -5.92 9.61
CA ALA A 116 4.97 -5.17 10.71
C ALA A 116 5.20 -5.74 12.13
N GLY A 117 6.44 -6.15 12.45
CA GLY A 117 6.79 -6.71 13.77
C GLY A 117 6.36 -8.17 13.98
N THR A 118 6.07 -8.90 12.90
CA THR A 118 5.76 -10.33 12.96
C THR A 118 6.96 -11.10 13.50
N THR A 119 6.70 -11.97 14.47
CA THR A 119 7.65 -12.98 14.91
C THR A 119 6.99 -14.36 14.88
N LEU A 120 7.79 -15.40 14.72
CA LEU A 120 7.28 -16.76 14.64
C LEU A 120 8.22 -17.77 15.28
N CYS A 121 7.65 -18.88 15.75
CA CYS A 121 8.36 -20.07 16.20
C CYS A 121 7.91 -21.27 15.38
N ALA A 122 8.87 -21.96 14.77
CA ALA A 122 8.64 -23.13 13.95
C ALA A 122 9.02 -24.41 14.70
N LEU A 123 8.14 -25.39 14.64
CA LEU A 123 8.36 -26.74 15.14
C LEU A 123 8.05 -27.74 14.02
N ALA A 124 8.82 -28.82 13.89
CA ALA A 124 8.60 -29.84 12.88
C ALA A 124 8.41 -31.24 13.48
N SER A 125 7.49 -32.01 12.90
CA SER A 125 7.35 -33.44 13.13
C SER A 125 8.07 -34.20 12.01
N ALA A 126 9.24 -34.75 12.33
CA ALA A 126 10.01 -35.55 11.36
C ALA A 126 9.29 -36.84 10.95
N ALA A 127 8.44 -37.39 11.82
CA ALA A 127 7.68 -38.61 11.55
C ALA A 127 6.51 -38.38 10.58
N GLU A 128 5.93 -37.18 10.59
CA GLU A 128 4.75 -36.86 9.77
C GLU A 128 5.04 -35.88 8.63
N HIS A 129 6.25 -35.33 8.56
CA HIS A 129 6.65 -34.29 7.60
C HIS A 129 5.73 -33.05 7.65
N ILE A 130 5.33 -32.67 8.87
CA ILE A 130 4.49 -31.50 9.14
C ILE A 130 5.36 -30.43 9.82
N VAL A 131 5.19 -29.17 9.42
CA VAL A 131 5.68 -28.02 10.19
C VAL A 131 4.52 -27.28 10.85
N ALA A 132 4.68 -26.94 12.12
CA ALA A 132 3.81 -26.07 12.88
C ALA A 132 4.50 -24.72 13.06
N ILE A 133 3.80 -23.64 12.78
CA ILE A 133 4.32 -22.28 12.91
C ILE A 133 3.40 -21.50 13.82
N LEU A 134 3.91 -21.11 14.98
CA LEU A 134 3.22 -20.22 15.91
C LEU A 134 3.61 -18.79 15.53
N TYR A 135 2.61 -17.95 15.30
CA TYR A 135 2.80 -16.54 14.95
C TYR A 135 2.43 -15.63 16.11
N ASP A 136 3.15 -14.52 16.21
CA ASP A 136 2.73 -13.31 16.91
C ASP A 136 2.81 -12.14 15.93
N THR A 137 1.67 -11.53 15.66
CA THR A 137 1.51 -10.46 14.65
C THR A 137 0.66 -9.33 15.21
N ALA A 138 0.58 -8.20 14.50
CA ALA A 138 -0.37 -7.14 14.82
C ALA A 138 -1.84 -7.59 14.85
N GLN A 139 -2.15 -8.74 14.22
CA GLN A 139 -3.48 -9.35 14.16
C GLN A 139 -3.74 -10.33 15.32
N GLY A 140 -2.74 -10.57 16.16
CA GLY A 140 -2.77 -11.52 17.27
C GLY A 140 -1.97 -12.78 17.03
N GLN A 141 -2.09 -13.71 17.98
CA GLN A 141 -1.38 -14.98 17.99
C GLN A 141 -2.23 -16.09 17.37
N PHE A 142 -1.63 -16.88 16.48
CA PHE A 142 -2.28 -18.03 15.84
C PHE A 142 -1.25 -19.09 15.44
N VAL A 143 -1.74 -20.23 14.94
CA VAL A 143 -0.94 -21.38 14.55
C VAL A 143 -1.35 -21.85 13.16
N ASP A 144 -0.35 -22.04 12.32
CA ASP A 144 -0.47 -22.74 11.04
C ASP A 144 0.18 -24.11 11.16
N LEU A 145 -0.50 -25.15 10.67
CA LEU A 145 0.09 -26.45 10.40
C LEU A 145 0.17 -26.64 8.89
N ASN A 146 1.37 -26.91 8.37
CA ASN A 146 1.63 -27.01 6.95
C ASN A 146 2.31 -28.33 6.60
N VAL A 147 1.91 -28.90 5.47
CA VAL A 147 2.65 -29.93 4.74
C VAL A 147 3.01 -29.36 3.38
N HIS A 148 4.30 -29.29 3.06
CA HIS A 148 4.78 -29.10 1.68
C HIS A 148 5.10 -30.46 1.07
N TYR A 149 4.78 -30.62 -0.20
CA TYR A 149 5.13 -31.81 -0.98
C TYR A 149 6.36 -31.53 -1.84
N GLU A 150 7.02 -32.60 -2.30
CA GLU A 150 8.22 -32.50 -3.16
C GLU A 150 7.90 -31.93 -4.57
N ASP A 151 6.63 -31.90 -4.97
CA ASP A 151 6.15 -31.27 -6.21
C ASP A 151 5.83 -29.77 -6.05
N ASP A 152 6.29 -29.17 -4.95
CA ASP A 152 6.05 -27.79 -4.53
C ASP A 152 4.58 -27.44 -4.26
N THR A 153 3.64 -28.40 -4.27
CA THR A 153 2.28 -28.14 -3.75
C THR A 153 2.29 -28.15 -2.22
N SER A 154 1.26 -27.58 -1.57
CA SER A 154 1.17 -27.63 -0.11
C SER A 154 -0.27 -27.62 0.41
N LEU A 155 -0.44 -27.90 1.69
CA LEU A 155 -1.71 -27.73 2.41
C LEU A 155 -1.42 -27.08 3.74
N THR A 156 -2.13 -25.98 4.04
CA THR A 156 -2.11 -25.34 5.36
C THR A 156 -3.45 -25.45 6.05
N VAL A 157 -3.45 -25.79 7.33
CA VAL A 157 -4.61 -25.70 8.23
C VAL A 157 -4.26 -24.70 9.33
N SER A 158 -5.10 -23.69 9.54
CA SER A 158 -4.77 -22.56 10.42
C SER A 158 -5.93 -22.21 11.35
N ASN A 159 -5.61 -21.78 12.57
CA ASN A 159 -6.59 -21.15 13.46
C ASN A 159 -6.53 -19.61 13.45
N VAL A 160 -5.89 -19.02 12.43
CA VAL A 160 -5.88 -17.57 12.21
C VAL A 160 -7.30 -17.01 12.32
N PRO A 161 -7.50 -15.88 13.03
CA PRO A 161 -8.80 -15.22 13.05
C PRO A 161 -9.25 -14.88 11.62
N GLU A 162 -10.56 -14.82 11.39
CA GLU A 162 -11.13 -14.53 10.08
C GLU A 162 -10.93 -13.04 9.73
N ILE A 163 -9.71 -12.69 9.34
CA ILE A 163 -9.29 -11.32 9.00
C ILE A 163 -9.01 -11.28 7.51
N GLY A 164 -9.83 -10.54 6.77
CA GLY A 164 -9.58 -10.18 5.36
C GLY A 164 -9.15 -11.39 4.52
N GLU A 165 -10.06 -12.35 4.33
CA GLU A 165 -9.77 -13.56 3.56
C GLU A 165 -9.16 -13.21 2.20
N LEU A 166 -7.86 -13.47 2.10
CA LEU A 166 -7.10 -13.34 0.88
C LEU A 166 -7.16 -14.64 0.09
N ASP A 167 -7.27 -14.49 -1.23
CA ASP A 167 -7.21 -15.59 -2.17
C ASP A 167 -5.83 -16.25 -2.11
N ARG A 168 -5.75 -17.52 -2.51
CA ARG A 168 -4.50 -18.27 -2.58
C ARG A 168 -4.36 -19.01 -3.90
N PRO A 169 -3.14 -19.37 -4.31
CA PRO A 169 -2.93 -20.32 -5.39
C PRO A 169 -3.66 -21.64 -5.11
N ASP A 170 -4.25 -22.25 -6.14
CA ASP A 170 -4.98 -23.51 -6.02
C ASP A 170 -4.08 -24.66 -5.55
N GLU A 171 -2.78 -24.57 -5.82
CA GLU A 171 -1.74 -25.52 -5.40
C GLU A 171 -1.35 -25.39 -3.93
N HIS A 172 -1.82 -24.34 -3.25
CA HIS A 172 -1.45 -23.98 -1.87
C HIS A 172 -2.69 -23.66 -1.01
N PRO A 173 -3.70 -24.55 -0.94
CA PRO A 173 -4.92 -24.32 -0.17
C PRO A 173 -4.65 -24.04 1.31
N LEU A 174 -5.46 -23.14 1.86
CA LEU A 174 -5.53 -22.83 3.28
C LEU A 174 -6.91 -23.14 3.82
N ILE A 175 -7.00 -24.06 4.78
CA ILE A 175 -8.23 -24.34 5.51
C ILE A 175 -8.19 -23.55 6.83
N ARG A 176 -9.02 -22.51 6.91
CA ARG A 176 -9.15 -21.68 8.12
C ARG A 176 -10.17 -22.28 9.09
N LYS A 177 -9.79 -22.37 10.37
CA LYS A 177 -10.61 -22.79 11.49
C LYS A 177 -10.37 -21.88 12.70
N PRO A 178 -10.89 -20.64 12.68
CA PRO A 178 -10.72 -19.70 13.78
C PRO A 178 -11.10 -20.32 15.13
N GLY A 179 -10.22 -20.20 16.12
CA GLY A 179 -10.44 -20.70 17.48
C GLY A 179 -10.29 -22.21 17.67
N ALA A 180 -9.96 -22.98 16.63
CA ALA A 180 -9.61 -24.40 16.79
C ALA A 180 -8.31 -24.58 17.59
N ASP A 181 -8.26 -25.64 18.39
CA ASP A 181 -7.07 -26.02 19.13
C ASP A 181 -6.10 -26.86 18.27
N ILE A 182 -4.90 -27.15 18.80
CA ILE A 182 -3.87 -27.91 18.08
C ILE A 182 -4.34 -29.31 17.69
N ALA A 183 -5.14 -29.98 18.52
CA ALA A 183 -5.60 -31.33 18.24
C ALA A 183 -6.59 -31.34 17.07
N ASP A 184 -7.50 -30.36 17.02
CA ASP A 184 -8.44 -30.17 15.92
C ASP A 184 -7.71 -29.86 14.60
N LEU A 185 -6.72 -28.95 14.62
CA LEU A 185 -5.93 -28.60 13.44
C LEU A 185 -5.15 -29.82 12.92
N LEU A 186 -4.51 -30.60 13.80
CA LEU A 186 -3.77 -31.80 13.43
C LEU A 186 -4.69 -32.88 12.85
N ALA A 187 -5.84 -33.13 13.48
CA ALA A 187 -6.81 -34.10 12.99
C ALA A 187 -7.27 -33.75 11.57
N MET A 188 -7.59 -32.46 11.34
CA MET A 188 -7.98 -31.98 10.02
C MET A 188 -6.86 -32.07 8.99
N LEU A 189 -5.64 -31.66 9.33
CA LEU A 189 -4.51 -31.75 8.40
C LEU A 189 -4.22 -33.21 8.02
N ARG A 190 -4.26 -34.13 8.98
CA ARG A 190 -4.07 -35.57 8.74
C ARG A 190 -5.16 -36.18 7.86
N GLU A 191 -6.41 -35.69 7.98
CA GLU A 191 -7.53 -36.13 7.14
C GLU A 191 -7.42 -35.59 5.70
N GLN A 192 -7.02 -34.34 5.54
CA GLN A 192 -7.06 -33.62 4.26
C GLN A 192 -5.75 -33.71 3.46
N ARG A 193 -4.64 -34.11 4.08
CA ARG A 193 -3.36 -34.24 3.38
C ARG A 193 -3.42 -35.31 2.28
N LEU A 194 -2.66 -35.06 1.22
CA LEU A 194 -2.52 -35.96 0.10
C LEU A 194 -1.50 -37.06 0.42
N ASP A 195 -1.73 -38.26 -0.12
CA ASP A 195 -0.76 -39.36 -0.04
C ASP A 195 0.34 -39.16 -1.10
N LYS A 196 1.26 -38.24 -0.81
CA LYS A 196 2.39 -37.84 -1.67
C LYS A 196 3.67 -37.68 -0.84
N PRO A 197 4.87 -37.80 -1.47
CA PRO A 197 6.13 -37.47 -0.82
C PRO A 197 6.13 -36.04 -0.27
N ALA A 198 6.41 -35.91 1.02
CA ALA A 198 6.38 -34.65 1.75
C ALA A 198 7.81 -34.16 2.03
N PHE A 199 7.99 -32.84 1.92
CA PHE A 199 9.24 -32.16 2.24
C PHE A 199 9.53 -32.25 3.75
N SER A 200 10.78 -32.55 4.09
CA SER A 200 11.22 -32.65 5.49
C SER A 200 11.84 -31.34 5.97
N TYR A 201 11.18 -30.69 6.93
CA TYR A 201 11.69 -29.47 7.55
C TYR A 201 12.75 -29.78 8.62
N THR A 202 13.84 -29.02 8.59
CA THR A 202 14.91 -29.00 9.59
C THR A 202 15.25 -27.55 9.95
N ALA A 203 16.03 -27.35 11.00
CA ALA A 203 16.48 -26.01 11.39
C ALA A 203 17.29 -25.32 10.28
N GLU A 204 18.06 -26.09 9.52
CA GLU A 204 18.95 -25.59 8.47
C GLU A 204 18.20 -25.17 7.19
N ASN A 205 17.07 -25.80 6.88
CA ASN A 205 16.35 -25.58 5.62
C ASN A 205 15.06 -24.74 5.77
N PHE A 206 14.55 -24.61 6.99
CA PHE A 206 13.24 -23.99 7.22
C PHE A 206 13.19 -22.53 6.78
N GLN A 207 14.18 -21.74 7.18
CA GLN A 207 14.23 -20.31 6.81
C GLN A 207 14.15 -20.13 5.28
N SER A 208 15.07 -20.74 4.54
CA SER A 208 15.13 -20.59 3.09
C SER A 208 13.85 -21.08 2.41
N LYS A 209 13.27 -22.21 2.86
CA LYS A 209 12.02 -22.72 2.27
C LYS A 209 10.82 -21.82 2.59
N PHE A 210 10.77 -21.22 3.79
CA PHE A 210 9.71 -20.30 4.17
C PHE A 210 9.76 -19.02 3.33
N GLU A 211 10.93 -18.40 3.21
CA GLU A 211 11.16 -17.20 2.40
C GLU A 211 10.85 -17.45 0.91
N GLU A 212 11.29 -18.59 0.37
CA GLU A 212 10.99 -19.01 -1.01
C GLU A 212 9.48 -19.19 -1.24
N THR A 213 8.78 -19.87 -0.33
CA THR A 213 7.34 -20.10 -0.42
C THR A 213 6.57 -18.79 -0.36
N TYR A 214 6.93 -17.92 0.59
CA TYR A 214 6.34 -16.58 0.72
C TYR A 214 6.55 -15.78 -0.57
N HIS A 215 7.78 -15.77 -1.10
CA HIS A 215 8.09 -15.05 -2.33
C HIS A 215 7.25 -15.56 -3.51
N ARG A 216 7.10 -16.88 -3.67
CA ARG A 216 6.25 -17.47 -4.72
C ARG A 216 4.79 -17.06 -4.58
N GLU A 217 4.24 -17.06 -3.36
CA GLU A 217 2.88 -16.54 -3.12
C GLU A 217 2.79 -15.05 -3.52
N MET A 218 3.78 -14.24 -3.17
CA MET A 218 3.81 -12.82 -3.51
C MET A 218 3.92 -12.57 -5.01
N VAL A 219 4.73 -13.35 -5.75
CA VAL A 219 4.78 -13.28 -7.22
C VAL A 219 3.42 -13.64 -7.82
N TRP A 220 2.78 -14.70 -7.34
CA TRP A 220 1.43 -15.06 -7.80
C TRP A 220 0.42 -13.93 -7.53
N ARG A 221 0.46 -13.30 -6.36
CA ARG A 221 -0.38 -12.13 -6.04
C ARG A 221 -0.08 -10.96 -6.98
N TYR A 222 1.20 -10.70 -7.20
CA TYR A 222 1.65 -9.62 -8.07
C TYR A 222 1.11 -9.77 -9.49
N ASP A 223 1.21 -10.98 -10.05
CA ASP A 223 0.78 -11.28 -11.43
C ASP A 223 -0.71 -11.08 -11.67
N ARG A 224 -1.55 -11.22 -10.63
CA ARG A 224 -3.00 -10.98 -10.69
C ARG A 224 -3.42 -9.56 -10.29
N GLY A 225 -2.48 -8.63 -10.07
CA GLY A 225 -2.79 -7.25 -9.65
C GLY A 225 -2.98 -7.09 -8.14
N TYR A 226 -2.26 -7.88 -7.34
CA TYR A 226 -2.22 -7.83 -5.88
C TYR A 226 -3.51 -8.30 -5.19
N LEU A 227 -4.44 -7.38 -4.93
CA LEU A 227 -5.72 -7.67 -4.28
C LEU A 227 -6.86 -7.54 -5.30
N SER A 228 -7.68 -8.58 -5.40
CA SER A 228 -8.93 -8.51 -6.15
C SER A 228 -9.94 -7.58 -5.48
N GLU A 229 -10.98 -7.17 -6.22
CA GLU A 229 -12.10 -6.39 -5.65
C GLU A 229 -12.75 -7.11 -4.47
N ASN A 230 -12.91 -8.44 -4.56
CA ASN A 230 -13.48 -9.24 -3.48
C ASN A 230 -12.61 -9.22 -2.22
N GLU A 231 -11.28 -9.33 -2.37
CA GLU A 231 -10.34 -9.24 -1.25
C GLU A 231 -10.37 -7.83 -0.61
N ILE A 232 -10.40 -6.77 -1.43
CA ILE A 232 -10.55 -5.39 -0.97
C ILE A 232 -11.85 -5.22 -0.17
N GLU A 233 -12.96 -5.75 -0.69
CA GLU A 233 -14.24 -5.73 0.02
C GLU A 233 -14.21 -6.53 1.32
N HIS A 234 -13.57 -7.69 1.35
CA HIS A 234 -13.42 -8.51 2.57
C HIS A 234 -12.63 -7.78 3.65
N ILE A 235 -11.49 -7.18 3.30
CA ILE A 235 -10.69 -6.37 4.23
C ILE A 235 -11.53 -5.20 4.77
N ALA A 236 -12.27 -4.51 3.90
CA ALA A 236 -13.12 -3.40 4.30
C ALA A 236 -14.24 -3.81 5.25
N ARG A 237 -14.94 -4.92 4.97
CA ARG A 237 -15.98 -5.46 5.85
C ARG A 237 -15.41 -5.81 7.22
N HIS A 238 -14.23 -6.43 7.27
CA HIS A 238 -13.58 -6.81 8.52
C HIS A 238 -13.13 -5.59 9.33
N SER A 239 -12.71 -4.52 8.65
CA SER A 239 -12.25 -3.28 9.27
C SER A 239 -13.38 -2.29 9.65
N ASP A 240 -14.65 -2.69 9.49
CA ASP A 240 -15.83 -1.81 9.61
C ASP A 240 -15.74 -0.53 8.75
N VAL A 241 -15.13 -0.66 7.57
CA VAL A 241 -14.96 0.42 6.59
C VAL A 241 -15.96 0.25 5.47
N LYS A 242 -16.80 1.27 5.24
CA LYS A 242 -17.69 1.33 4.06
C LYS A 242 -16.93 1.94 2.88
N LEU A 243 -16.67 1.13 1.86
CA LEU A 243 -16.08 1.58 0.61
C LEU A 243 -17.12 2.14 -0.36
N THR A 244 -16.75 3.21 -1.04
CA THR A 244 -17.38 3.66 -2.29
C THR A 244 -16.58 3.13 -3.47
N ARG A 245 -17.14 3.17 -4.69
CA ARG A 245 -16.41 2.77 -5.89
C ARG A 245 -15.10 3.55 -6.06
N GLY A 246 -15.12 4.86 -5.82
CA GLY A 246 -13.92 5.69 -5.89
C GLY A 246 -12.87 5.35 -4.81
N ASP A 247 -13.28 4.75 -3.69
CA ASP A 247 -12.32 4.25 -2.70
C ASP A 247 -11.63 2.97 -3.20
N VAL A 248 -12.38 2.06 -3.85
CA VAL A 248 -11.80 0.84 -4.47
C VAL A 248 -10.82 1.21 -5.58
N ASP A 249 -11.20 2.14 -6.48
CA ASP A 249 -10.33 2.61 -7.55
C ASP A 249 -9.06 3.28 -6.97
N GLY A 250 -9.20 4.08 -5.91
CA GLY A 250 -8.07 4.71 -5.23
C GLY A 250 -7.16 3.71 -4.49
N ILE A 251 -7.71 2.63 -3.94
CA ILE A 251 -6.91 1.54 -3.34
C ILE A 251 -6.13 0.83 -4.44
N ARG A 252 -6.77 0.51 -5.57
CA ARG A 252 -6.08 -0.12 -6.71
C ARG A 252 -4.94 0.71 -7.24
N SER A 253 -5.18 1.99 -7.52
CA SER A 253 -4.13 2.90 -7.96
C SER A 253 -2.97 2.95 -6.96
N MET A 254 -3.26 3.02 -5.65
CA MET A 254 -2.21 2.95 -4.62
C MET A 254 -1.43 1.63 -4.67
N LEU A 255 -2.13 0.49 -4.79
CA LEU A 255 -1.51 -0.83 -4.89
C LEU A 255 -0.64 -0.92 -6.13
N ASP A 256 -1.12 -0.47 -7.28
CA ASP A 256 -0.39 -0.45 -8.55
C ASP A 256 0.87 0.42 -8.45
N SER A 257 0.80 1.60 -7.84
CA SER A 257 1.98 2.44 -7.61
C SER A 257 3.00 1.79 -6.68
N THR A 258 2.57 1.18 -5.56
CA THR A 258 3.47 0.41 -4.68
C THR A 258 4.12 -0.75 -5.45
N ARG A 259 3.32 -1.42 -6.26
CA ARG A 259 3.69 -2.55 -7.08
C ARG A 259 4.73 -2.18 -8.16
N THR A 260 4.61 -1.02 -8.80
CA THR A 260 5.62 -0.48 -9.74
C THR A 260 6.91 -0.12 -9.00
N ALA A 261 6.81 0.57 -7.87
CA ALA A 261 7.98 0.98 -7.08
C ALA A 261 8.80 -0.23 -6.59
N GLU A 262 8.14 -1.29 -6.11
CA GLU A 262 8.85 -2.51 -5.67
C GLU A 262 9.57 -3.22 -6.83
N LEU A 263 8.96 -3.33 -8.02
CA LEU A 263 9.66 -3.91 -9.18
C LEU A 263 10.88 -3.08 -9.56
N TYR A 264 10.75 -1.76 -9.52
CA TYR A 264 11.83 -0.85 -9.82
C TYR A 264 13.02 -1.12 -8.88
N ASP A 265 12.80 -1.08 -7.57
CA ASP A 265 13.83 -1.34 -6.56
C ASP A 265 14.48 -2.73 -6.76
N ARG A 266 13.68 -3.75 -7.09
CA ARG A 266 14.20 -5.11 -7.32
C ARG A 266 15.06 -5.22 -8.57
N CYS A 267 14.65 -4.60 -9.66
CA CYS A 267 15.48 -4.55 -10.86
C CYS A 267 16.81 -3.86 -10.56
N PHE A 268 16.80 -2.80 -9.74
CA PHE A 268 18.02 -2.16 -9.28
C PHE A 268 18.90 -3.06 -8.41
N ASP A 269 18.33 -3.82 -7.49
CA ASP A 269 19.10 -4.74 -6.65
C ASP A 269 19.76 -5.85 -7.48
N VAL A 270 19.03 -6.44 -8.44
CA VAL A 270 19.58 -7.43 -9.37
C VAL A 270 20.73 -6.82 -10.18
N PHE A 271 20.56 -5.59 -10.68
CA PHE A 271 21.63 -4.89 -11.36
C PHE A 271 22.82 -4.64 -10.45
N LYS A 272 22.64 -4.13 -9.23
CA LYS A 272 23.73 -3.85 -8.29
C LYS A 272 24.59 -5.08 -8.02
N VAL A 273 23.98 -6.26 -7.89
CA VAL A 273 24.71 -7.52 -7.68
C VAL A 273 25.50 -7.96 -8.92
N ARG A 274 24.94 -7.74 -10.12
CA ARG A 274 25.55 -8.17 -11.40
C ARG A 274 26.47 -7.13 -12.03
N SER A 275 26.35 -5.88 -11.63
CA SER A 275 26.96 -4.74 -12.32
C SER A 275 28.49 -4.79 -12.21
N PRO A 276 29.21 -4.55 -13.32
CA PRO A 276 30.66 -4.42 -13.29
C PRO A 276 31.12 -3.05 -12.75
N LEU A 277 30.19 -2.14 -12.43
CA LEU A 277 30.50 -0.80 -11.96
C LEU A 277 31.07 -0.85 -10.54
N SER A 278 32.15 -0.11 -10.30
CA SER A 278 32.59 0.17 -8.92
C SER A 278 31.56 1.04 -8.19
N ILE A 279 31.57 1.01 -6.85
CA ILE A 279 30.69 1.87 -6.02
C ILE A 279 30.75 3.33 -6.46
N SER A 280 31.95 3.88 -6.67
CA SER A 280 32.15 5.26 -7.14
C SER A 280 31.70 5.52 -8.59
N GLN A 281 31.62 4.50 -9.44
CA GLN A 281 31.02 4.63 -10.77
C GLN A 281 29.50 4.64 -10.65
N PHE A 282 28.94 3.76 -9.82
CA PHE A 282 27.52 3.67 -9.56
C PHE A 282 26.97 4.98 -8.98
N GLU A 283 27.58 5.53 -7.92
CA GLU A 283 27.17 6.80 -7.30
C GLU A 283 27.11 7.98 -8.29
N ARG A 284 27.98 7.98 -9.31
CA ARG A 284 27.99 9.04 -10.34
C ARG A 284 26.86 8.95 -11.35
N VAL A 285 26.29 7.76 -11.52
CA VAL A 285 25.24 7.50 -12.51
C VAL A 285 23.88 7.22 -11.88
N GLU A 286 23.84 6.90 -10.58
CA GLU A 286 22.64 6.47 -9.85
C GLU A 286 21.43 7.37 -10.10
N ALA A 287 21.59 8.69 -9.98
CA ALA A 287 20.51 9.65 -10.20
C ALA A 287 19.93 9.67 -11.63
N ARG A 288 20.60 9.03 -12.59
CA ARG A 288 20.21 8.95 -14.01
C ARG A 288 19.84 7.53 -14.42
N LEU A 289 19.98 6.55 -13.54
CA LEU A 289 19.55 5.20 -13.83
C LEU A 289 18.03 5.12 -13.70
N PHE A 290 17.40 4.39 -14.60
CA PHE A 290 15.99 4.04 -14.48
C PHE A 290 15.66 2.73 -15.20
N VAL A 291 14.56 2.11 -14.78
CA VAL A 291 14.09 0.83 -15.28
C VAL A 291 12.85 1.05 -16.13
N VAL A 292 12.77 0.37 -17.27
CA VAL A 292 11.54 0.22 -18.06
C VAL A 292 11.20 -1.26 -18.12
N HIS A 293 10.01 -1.64 -17.64
CA HIS A 293 9.58 -3.04 -17.57
C HIS A 293 8.24 -3.29 -18.26
N GLU A 294 7.99 -4.54 -18.66
CA GLU A 294 6.80 -4.93 -19.43
C GLU A 294 5.47 -4.69 -18.69
N LYS A 295 5.52 -4.53 -17.36
CA LYS A 295 4.35 -4.30 -16.50
C LYS A 295 4.01 -2.83 -16.25
N MET A 296 4.79 -1.88 -16.77
CA MET A 296 4.49 -0.45 -16.63
C MET A 296 3.19 -0.13 -17.36
N ASP A 297 2.34 0.68 -16.75
CA ASP A 297 1.20 1.24 -17.46
C ASP A 297 1.63 2.45 -18.31
N THR A 298 0.65 3.08 -18.95
CA THR A 298 0.91 4.21 -19.85
C THR A 298 1.27 5.49 -19.08
N GLU A 299 0.76 5.66 -17.87
CA GLU A 299 1.05 6.81 -17.01
C GLU A 299 2.49 6.70 -16.49
N ASP A 300 2.87 5.55 -15.92
CA ASP A 300 4.23 5.25 -15.44
C ASP A 300 5.29 5.43 -16.55
N LEU A 301 4.98 4.96 -17.77
CA LEU A 301 5.88 5.10 -18.91
C LEU A 301 5.96 6.57 -19.39
N ALA A 302 4.85 7.30 -19.40
CA ALA A 302 4.84 8.72 -19.76
C ALA A 302 5.66 9.54 -18.75
N GLU A 303 5.46 9.32 -17.45
CA GLU A 303 6.26 9.94 -16.38
C GLU A 303 7.75 9.64 -16.58
N THR A 304 8.11 8.40 -16.90
CA THR A 304 9.51 8.00 -17.17
C THR A 304 10.09 8.74 -18.39
N ILE A 305 9.32 8.86 -19.48
CA ILE A 305 9.76 9.57 -20.68
C ILE A 305 9.93 11.07 -20.39
N THR A 306 8.97 11.70 -19.73
CA THR A 306 9.03 13.12 -19.37
C THR A 306 10.21 13.37 -18.42
N THR A 307 10.42 12.52 -17.42
CA THR A 307 11.50 12.70 -16.43
C THR A 307 12.89 12.58 -17.05
N TYR A 308 13.11 11.58 -17.92
CA TYR A 308 14.47 11.23 -18.36
C TYR A 308 14.79 11.60 -19.82
N LEU A 309 13.80 11.64 -20.71
CA LEU A 309 14.02 11.89 -22.15
C LEU A 309 13.49 13.25 -22.60
N ASP A 310 12.48 13.80 -21.92
CA ASP A 310 11.78 15.01 -22.33
C ASP A 310 11.30 15.88 -21.16
N PRO A 311 12.20 16.46 -20.34
CA PRO A 311 11.80 17.20 -19.13
C PRO A 311 10.89 18.39 -19.37
N ASP A 312 10.92 18.96 -20.58
CA ASP A 312 10.07 20.06 -21.02
C ASP A 312 8.75 19.59 -21.67
N GLY A 313 8.57 18.26 -21.80
CA GLY A 313 7.41 17.64 -22.42
C GLY A 313 6.16 17.69 -21.53
N ASP A 314 4.99 17.64 -22.16
CA ASP A 314 3.71 17.50 -21.48
C ASP A 314 3.39 16.01 -21.30
N GLU A 315 3.23 15.57 -20.06
CA GLU A 315 2.91 14.20 -19.69
C GLU A 315 1.56 13.74 -20.30
N ASP A 316 0.55 14.62 -20.33
CA ASP A 316 -0.77 14.31 -20.91
C ASP A 316 -0.66 14.07 -22.42
N GLU A 317 0.27 14.75 -23.10
CA GLU A 317 0.55 14.54 -24.52
C GLU A 317 1.20 13.17 -24.75
N TRP A 318 2.10 12.74 -23.85
CA TRP A 318 2.71 11.42 -23.90
C TRP A 318 1.70 10.31 -23.65
N ILE A 319 0.85 10.43 -22.63
CA ILE A 319 -0.24 9.49 -22.34
C ILE A 319 -1.13 9.31 -23.59
N ALA A 320 -1.60 10.42 -24.18
CA ALA A 320 -2.45 10.39 -25.36
C ALA A 320 -1.77 9.79 -26.63
N LYS A 321 -0.44 9.81 -26.70
CA LYS A 321 0.34 9.15 -27.76
C LYS A 321 0.49 7.65 -27.49
N LEU A 322 0.84 7.29 -26.27
CA LEU A 322 1.12 5.92 -25.85
C LEU A 322 -0.15 5.05 -25.86
N ASP A 323 -1.28 5.60 -25.42
CA ASP A 323 -2.59 4.91 -25.43
C ASP A 323 -2.99 4.38 -26.81
N LYS A 324 -2.59 5.07 -27.88
CA LYS A 324 -2.92 4.68 -29.26
C LYS A 324 -2.08 3.53 -29.78
N ALA A 325 -0.94 3.26 -29.16
CA ALA A 325 0.07 2.37 -29.71
C ALA A 325 -0.13 0.90 -29.29
N HIS A 326 -0.90 0.61 -28.23
CA HIS A 326 -1.24 -0.74 -27.75
C HIS A 326 -0.09 -1.77 -27.91
N THR A 327 1.11 -1.40 -27.45
CA THR A 327 2.34 -2.20 -27.62
C THR A 327 3.02 -2.35 -26.25
N ASP A 328 3.90 -3.35 -26.13
CA ASP A 328 4.81 -3.54 -25.00
C ASP A 328 5.51 -2.23 -24.58
N PRO A 329 5.47 -1.84 -23.30
CA PRO A 329 6.08 -0.61 -22.79
C PRO A 329 7.56 -0.45 -23.15
N ARG A 330 8.34 -1.55 -23.16
CA ARG A 330 9.77 -1.49 -23.51
C ARG A 330 9.96 -1.12 -24.98
N ALA A 331 9.24 -1.78 -25.88
CA ALA A 331 9.28 -1.45 -27.30
C ALA A 331 8.80 -0.01 -27.59
N LEU A 332 7.80 0.48 -26.86
CA LEU A 332 7.35 1.88 -26.96
C LEU A 332 8.43 2.85 -26.50
N PHE A 333 9.06 2.59 -25.36
CA PHE A 333 10.17 3.37 -24.85
C PHE A 333 11.34 3.41 -25.84
N ASP A 334 11.75 2.26 -26.37
CA ASP A 334 12.84 2.16 -27.34
C ASP A 334 12.54 2.94 -28.62
N SER A 335 11.29 2.87 -29.11
CA SER A 335 10.85 3.68 -30.25
C SER A 335 10.95 5.18 -29.95
N CYS A 336 10.50 5.63 -28.77
CA CYS A 336 10.60 7.03 -28.36
C CYS A 336 12.06 7.47 -28.26
N ASN A 337 12.89 6.69 -27.57
CA ASN A 337 14.32 6.92 -27.39
C ASN A 337 15.07 6.96 -28.74
N ALA A 338 14.71 6.11 -29.69
CA ALA A 338 15.33 6.05 -31.02
C ALA A 338 15.09 7.29 -31.89
N THR A 339 14.02 8.06 -31.64
CA THR A 339 13.75 9.31 -32.38
C THR A 339 14.58 10.50 -31.89
N ARG A 340 15.19 10.41 -30.71
CA ARG A 340 15.99 11.49 -30.11
C ARG A 340 17.37 11.62 -30.76
N GLU A 341 17.97 12.82 -30.65
CA GLU A 341 19.37 13.05 -31.00
C GLU A 341 20.29 12.10 -30.22
N ARG A 342 21.36 11.59 -30.86
CA ARG A 342 22.23 10.56 -30.26
C ARG A 342 22.75 10.91 -28.85
N ARG A 343 23.02 12.19 -28.57
CA ARG A 343 23.51 12.68 -27.26
C ARG A 343 22.43 12.72 -26.16
N LEU A 344 21.15 12.73 -26.56
CA LEU A 344 19.98 12.81 -25.68
C LEU A 344 19.33 11.44 -25.47
N ARG A 345 19.87 10.38 -26.09
CA ARG A 345 19.32 9.03 -25.91
C ARG A 345 19.73 8.46 -24.56
N ALA A 346 18.79 7.77 -23.93
CA ALA A 346 19.14 6.88 -22.84
C ALA A 346 19.91 5.67 -23.39
N GLN A 347 20.93 5.23 -22.66
CA GLN A 347 21.78 4.10 -23.01
C GLN A 347 21.31 2.86 -22.25
N LEU A 348 20.97 1.79 -22.98
CA LEU A 348 20.71 0.48 -22.37
C LEU A 348 21.99 -0.03 -21.68
N LEU A 349 21.89 -0.37 -20.40
CA LEU A 349 22.99 -0.90 -19.59
C LEU A 349 22.90 -2.40 -19.38
N ASP A 350 21.71 -2.91 -19.04
CA ASP A 350 21.48 -4.34 -18.79
C ASP A 350 20.03 -4.72 -19.12
N GLU A 351 19.82 -6.01 -19.34
CA GLU A 351 18.50 -6.62 -19.45
C GLU A 351 18.29 -7.58 -18.26
N ILE A 352 17.15 -7.42 -17.62
CA ILE A 352 16.75 -8.13 -16.41
C ILE A 352 15.55 -8.99 -16.77
N THR A 353 15.60 -10.28 -16.44
CA THR A 353 14.51 -11.22 -16.71
C THR A 353 13.68 -11.53 -15.47
N GLU A 354 14.21 -11.23 -14.28
CA GLU A 354 13.59 -11.48 -12.98
C GLU A 354 13.77 -10.25 -12.09
N PRO A 355 12.73 -9.79 -11.35
CA PRO A 355 11.41 -10.42 -11.18
C PRO A 355 10.45 -10.22 -12.36
N VAL A 356 10.81 -9.35 -13.32
CA VAL A 356 10.01 -9.00 -14.49
C VAL A 356 10.95 -8.82 -15.69
N SER A 357 10.44 -8.98 -16.91
CA SER A 357 11.16 -8.56 -18.12
C SER A 357 11.35 -7.04 -18.13
N ALA A 358 12.59 -6.61 -17.91
CA ALA A 358 12.95 -5.21 -17.77
C ALA A 358 14.24 -4.86 -18.49
N ALA A 359 14.37 -3.59 -18.84
CA ALA A 359 15.57 -2.99 -19.38
C ALA A 359 16.01 -1.85 -18.47
N LEU A 360 17.28 -1.87 -18.05
CA LEU A 360 17.87 -0.82 -17.26
C LEU A 360 18.58 0.17 -18.18
N TYR A 361 18.23 1.44 -18.07
CA TYR A 361 18.79 2.50 -18.88
C TYR A 361 19.58 3.50 -18.02
N LEU A 362 20.58 4.11 -18.66
CA LEU A 362 21.24 5.31 -18.19
C LEU A 362 20.71 6.50 -18.99
N GLY A 363 20.00 7.41 -18.34
CA GLY A 363 19.49 8.64 -18.93
C GLY A 363 20.61 9.53 -19.47
N PRO A 364 20.30 10.50 -20.36
CA PRO A 364 21.28 11.44 -20.89
C PRO A 364 21.94 12.26 -19.77
N PRO A 365 23.12 12.88 -20.02
CA PRO A 365 23.73 13.79 -19.06
C PRO A 365 22.75 14.90 -18.71
N LEU A 366 22.62 15.22 -17.42
CA LEU A 366 21.90 16.41 -17.00
C LEU A 366 22.59 17.61 -17.65
N VAL A 367 21.84 18.43 -18.36
CA VAL A 367 22.36 19.70 -18.89
C VAL A 367 22.63 20.55 -17.66
N GLU A 368 23.91 20.71 -17.30
CA GLU A 368 24.29 21.71 -16.30
C GLU A 368 23.81 23.06 -16.85
N ASN A 369 22.86 23.68 -16.15
CA ASN A 369 22.43 25.03 -16.47
C ASN A 369 23.63 25.96 -16.19
N ASP A 370 24.48 26.13 -17.19
CA ASP A 370 25.66 27.03 -17.17
C ASP A 370 25.28 28.52 -17.01
N ASP A 371 23.99 28.84 -16.89
CA ASP A 371 23.44 30.20 -16.79
C ASP A 371 23.27 30.73 -15.35
N VAL A 372 23.91 30.12 -14.34
CA VAL A 372 24.01 30.70 -12.99
C VAL A 372 25.36 31.40 -12.81
N HIS A 373 25.56 32.52 -13.52
CA HIS A 373 26.70 33.42 -13.32
C HIS A 373 26.28 34.88 -13.12
#